data_AF-A0A7K2X3R9-F1
#
_entry.id   AF-A0A7K2X3R9-F1
#
_cell.length_a   1.000
_cell.length_b   1.000
_cell.length_c   1.000
_cell.angle_alpha   90.00
_cell.angle_beta   90.00
_cell.angle_gamma   90.00
#
_symmetry.space_group_name_H-M   'P 1'
#
loop_
_entity.id
_entity.type
_entity.pdbx_description
1 polymer ?
#
loop_
_entity_poly.entity_id
_entity_poly.type
_entity_poly.pdbx_seq_one_letter_code
_entity_poly.pdbx_strand_id
1 'polypeptide(L)'
;EEPRRPDVLDAVRRAHARGARLVGFCSGAFTLAEAGVLDGRRATAHWQWADSFRRRFPAVRFEEDVLFVDDGDVLTAAGSSAALDLGLHVVRRDHGAETANAVSRRLVFAAHRDGGQKQFVERPVPDIPDASLAPVLAWAQERLDRPLTVADLADRAAVSPATLHRR
;
A
#
# COMPACT_ATOMS: atom_id res chain seq x y z
N GLU A 1 2.36 22.80 -2.72
CA GLU A 1 2.86 22.23 -3.99
C GLU A 1 2.67 23.24 -5.10
N GLU A 2 3.65 23.39 -5.97
CA GLU A 2 3.55 24.26 -7.16
C GLU A 2 2.66 23.62 -8.24
N PRO A 3 1.83 24.41 -8.94
CA PRO A 3 1.06 23.94 -10.10
C PRO A 3 1.99 23.37 -11.16
N ARG A 4 1.59 22.28 -11.82
CA ARG A 4 2.39 21.69 -12.89
C ARG A 4 2.37 22.65 -14.08
N ARG A 5 3.50 22.72 -14.78
CA ARG A 5 3.64 23.60 -15.94
C ARG A 5 2.64 23.17 -17.03
N PRO A 6 2.01 24.12 -17.77
CA PRO A 6 1.00 23.80 -18.77
C PRO A 6 1.47 22.83 -19.87
N ASP A 7 2.74 22.93 -20.28
CA ASP A 7 3.37 22.06 -21.27
C ASP A 7 3.39 20.58 -20.85
N VAL A 8 3.61 20.30 -19.56
CA VAL A 8 3.54 18.95 -18.98
C VAL A 8 2.11 18.43 -19.03
N LEU A 9 1.13 19.24 -18.63
CA LEU A 9 -0.29 18.85 -18.65
C LEU A 9 -0.76 18.56 -20.08
N ASP A 10 -0.36 19.38 -21.04
CA ASP A 10 -0.68 19.16 -22.44
C ASP A 10 0.01 17.92 -23.02
N ALA A 11 1.23 17.60 -22.59
CA ALA A 11 1.89 16.36 -22.98
C ALA A 11 1.12 15.13 -22.50
N VAL A 12 0.61 15.15 -21.26
CA VAL A 12 -0.25 14.09 -20.71
C VAL A 12 -1.54 13.95 -21.52
N ARG A 13 -2.25 15.07 -21.76
CA ARG A 13 -3.49 15.08 -22.56
C ARG A 13 -3.25 14.53 -23.98
N ARG A 14 -2.18 14.97 -24.64
CA ARG A 14 -1.84 14.49 -25.99
C ARG A 14 -1.49 13.00 -25.98
N ALA A 15 -0.79 12.50 -24.95
CA ALA A 15 -0.48 11.08 -24.85
C ALA A 15 -1.77 10.25 -24.69
N HIS A 16 -2.67 10.69 -23.79
CA HIS A 16 -3.98 10.06 -23.59
C HIS A 16 -4.82 10.02 -24.86
N ALA A 17 -4.92 11.16 -25.57
CA ALA A 17 -5.66 11.26 -26.82
C ALA A 17 -5.13 10.35 -27.94
N ARG A 18 -3.84 9.96 -27.89
CA ARG A 18 -3.26 8.99 -28.83
C ARG A 18 -3.44 7.52 -28.40
N GLY A 19 -4.16 7.28 -27.30
CA GLY A 19 -4.40 5.94 -26.76
C GLY A 19 -3.26 5.38 -25.92
N ALA A 20 -2.34 6.22 -25.44
CA ALA A 20 -1.29 5.76 -24.54
C ALA A 20 -1.88 5.40 -23.17
N ARG A 21 -1.44 4.26 -22.61
CA ARG A 21 -1.71 3.91 -21.21
C ARG A 21 -0.96 4.87 -20.30
N LEU A 22 -1.68 5.52 -19.39
CA LEU A 22 -1.10 6.45 -18.42
C LEU A 22 -0.92 5.75 -17.07
N VAL A 23 0.23 5.98 -16.43
CA VAL A 23 0.54 5.41 -15.12
C VAL A 23 1.04 6.51 -14.19
N GLY A 24 0.36 6.70 -13.06
CA GLY A 24 0.72 7.69 -12.04
C GLY A 24 1.13 7.03 -10.72
N PHE A 25 2.30 7.38 -10.20
CA PHE A 25 2.78 6.87 -8.91
C PHE A 25 2.78 7.98 -7.85
N CYS A 26 2.24 7.72 -6.66
CA CYS A 26 2.22 8.66 -5.54
C CYS A 26 1.62 10.01 -5.97
N SER A 27 2.40 11.10 -5.90
CA SER A 27 2.01 12.44 -6.32
C SER A 27 1.84 12.59 -7.83
N GLY A 28 2.26 11.61 -8.64
CA GLY A 28 1.99 11.56 -10.08
C GLY A 28 0.50 11.53 -10.40
N ALA A 29 -0.34 11.01 -9.50
CA ALA A 29 -1.79 11.08 -9.63
C ALA A 29 -2.32 12.53 -9.70
N PHE A 30 -1.66 13.48 -9.01
CA PHE A 30 -2.05 14.89 -9.07
C PHE A 30 -1.85 15.46 -10.47
N THR A 31 -0.74 15.13 -11.14
CA THR A 31 -0.49 15.58 -12.51
C THR A 31 -1.53 15.02 -13.49
N LEU A 32 -1.93 13.76 -13.31
CA LEU A 32 -3.01 13.16 -14.11
C LEU A 32 -4.37 13.82 -13.84
N ALA A 33 -4.66 14.16 -12.58
CA ALA A 33 -5.89 14.87 -12.22
C ALA A 33 -5.90 16.31 -12.77
N GLU A 34 -4.80 17.06 -12.65
CA GLU A 34 -4.65 18.41 -13.21
C GLU A 34 -4.75 18.42 -14.75
N ALA A 35 -4.32 17.34 -15.41
CA ALA A 35 -4.50 17.17 -16.84
C ALA A 35 -5.97 16.91 -17.23
N GLY A 36 -6.86 16.60 -16.27
CA GLY A 36 -8.28 16.28 -16.47
C GLY A 36 -8.53 14.84 -16.91
N VAL A 37 -7.49 13.99 -16.97
CA VAL A 37 -7.63 12.62 -17.47
C VAL A 37 -8.20 11.65 -16.43
N LEU A 38 -8.37 12.10 -15.17
CA LEU A 38 -8.96 11.32 -14.08
C LEU A 38 -10.42 11.68 -13.75
N ASP A 39 -11.01 12.68 -14.41
CA ASP A 39 -12.36 13.13 -14.08
C ASP A 39 -13.40 12.01 -14.28
N GLY A 40 -14.18 11.73 -13.23
CA GLY A 40 -15.17 10.65 -13.20
C GLY A 40 -14.59 9.24 -13.01
N ARG A 41 -13.27 9.09 -12.96
CA ARG A 41 -12.55 7.81 -12.90
C ARG A 41 -12.10 7.44 -11.50
N ARG A 42 -11.80 6.16 -11.30
CA ARG A 42 -11.19 5.66 -10.07
C ARG A 42 -9.70 5.98 -10.07
N ALA A 43 -9.17 6.43 -8.92
CA ALA A 43 -7.74 6.66 -8.76
C ALA A 43 -7.31 6.52 -7.30
N THR A 44 -6.04 6.27 -7.07
CA THR A 44 -5.41 6.29 -5.75
C THR A 44 -4.11 7.10 -5.77
N ALA A 45 -3.65 7.48 -4.60
CA ALA A 45 -2.36 8.11 -4.35
C ALA A 45 -1.90 7.74 -2.94
N HIS A 46 -0.71 8.18 -2.54
CA HIS A 46 -0.22 7.90 -1.19
C HIS A 46 -1.20 8.44 -0.14
N TRP A 47 -1.51 7.66 0.90
CA TRP A 47 -2.49 7.99 1.94
C TRP A 47 -2.27 9.39 2.55
N GLN A 48 -1.01 9.79 2.77
CA GLN A 48 -0.66 11.12 3.31
C GLN A 48 -1.23 12.30 2.49
N TRP A 49 -1.56 12.07 1.22
CA TRP A 49 -2.09 13.09 0.31
C TRP A 49 -3.59 12.95 0.04
N ALA A 50 -4.27 11.95 0.62
CA ALA A 50 -5.66 11.62 0.31
C ALA A 50 -6.61 12.81 0.50
N ASP A 51 -6.55 13.46 1.65
CA ASP A 51 -7.37 14.63 1.97
C ASP A 51 -7.12 15.80 1.02
N SER A 52 -5.85 16.06 0.70
CA SER A 52 -5.50 17.13 -0.24
C SER A 52 -5.96 16.80 -1.66
N PHE A 53 -5.89 15.54 -2.08
CA PHE A 53 -6.30 15.10 -3.40
C PHE A 53 -7.82 15.26 -3.57
N ARG A 54 -8.62 14.74 -2.62
CA ARG A 54 -10.09 14.83 -2.65
C ARG A 54 -10.60 16.26 -2.69
N ARG A 55 -9.98 17.16 -1.92
CA ARG A 55 -10.36 18.59 -1.92
C ARG A 55 -10.08 19.26 -3.26
N ARG A 56 -8.97 18.91 -3.92
CA ARG A 56 -8.54 19.55 -5.18
C ARG A 56 -9.24 18.97 -6.41
N PHE A 57 -9.57 17.68 -6.38
CA PHE A 57 -10.13 16.97 -7.54
C PHE A 57 -11.41 16.20 -7.16
N PRO A 58 -12.49 16.90 -6.79
CA PRO A 58 -13.74 16.27 -6.33
C PRO A 58 -14.44 15.44 -7.41
N ALA A 59 -14.10 15.63 -8.69
CA ALA A 59 -14.62 14.82 -9.79
C ALA A 59 -13.97 13.42 -9.87
N VAL A 60 -12.84 13.20 -9.20
CA VAL A 60 -12.14 11.91 -9.20
C VAL A 60 -12.68 11.02 -8.08
N ARG A 61 -12.97 9.75 -8.40
CA ARG A 61 -13.39 8.75 -7.41
C ARG A 61 -12.15 8.21 -6.68
N PHE A 62 -11.71 8.94 -5.66
CA PHE A 62 -10.47 8.62 -4.95
C PHE A 62 -10.61 7.43 -3.98
N GLU A 63 -9.79 6.40 -4.17
CA GLU A 63 -9.68 5.21 -3.34
C GLU A 63 -8.43 5.28 -2.47
N GLU A 64 -8.61 5.46 -1.16
CA GLU A 64 -7.49 5.70 -0.23
C GLU A 64 -6.83 4.41 0.27
N ASP A 65 -7.61 3.35 0.45
CA ASP A 65 -7.17 2.12 1.10
C ASP A 65 -6.74 1.03 0.11
N VAL A 66 -6.11 1.40 -1.01
CA VAL A 66 -5.65 0.46 -2.04
C VAL A 66 -4.20 0.74 -2.44
N LEU A 67 -3.46 -0.30 -2.83
CA LEU A 67 -2.09 -0.15 -3.33
C LEU A 67 -2.09 0.50 -4.72
N PHE A 68 -2.99 0.04 -5.58
CA PHE A 68 -3.14 0.58 -6.93
C PHE A 68 -4.56 0.40 -7.46
N VAL A 69 -4.91 1.25 -8.41
CA VAL A 69 -6.14 1.19 -9.19
C VAL A 69 -5.76 1.00 -10.66
N ASP A 70 -6.36 0.01 -11.30
CA ASP A 70 -6.40 -0.13 -12.75
C ASP A 70 -7.80 0.28 -13.24
N ASP A 71 -7.89 1.40 -13.96
CA ASP A 71 -9.11 1.91 -14.61
C ASP A 71 -8.99 1.81 -16.15
N GLY A 72 -8.33 0.75 -16.63
CA GLY A 72 -8.23 0.41 -18.05
C GLY A 72 -7.01 1.03 -18.74
N ASP A 73 -7.16 2.27 -19.22
CA ASP A 73 -6.14 3.06 -19.90
C ASP A 73 -5.40 4.02 -18.96
N VAL A 74 -5.90 4.21 -17.73
CA VAL A 74 -5.24 4.98 -16.69
C VAL A 74 -5.09 4.14 -15.43
N LEU A 75 -3.87 4.08 -14.90
CA LEU A 75 -3.55 3.34 -13.68
C LEU A 75 -2.86 4.27 -12.69
N THR A 76 -3.15 4.10 -11.41
CA THR A 76 -2.54 4.89 -10.34
C THR A 76 -2.14 4.00 -9.17
N ALA A 77 -1.05 4.35 -8.48
CA ALA A 77 -0.61 3.65 -7.29
C ALA A 77 -0.25 4.61 -6.16
N ALA A 78 -0.40 4.12 -4.93
CA ALA A 78 -0.02 4.82 -3.71
C ALA A 78 1.45 5.27 -3.69
N GLY A 79 2.34 4.61 -4.44
CA GLY A 79 3.77 4.89 -4.45
C GLY A 79 4.59 3.96 -3.56
N SER A 80 5.87 4.24 -3.40
CA SER A 80 6.82 3.39 -2.66
C SER A 80 6.77 1.94 -3.16
N SER A 81 6.55 0.94 -2.30
CA SER A 81 6.42 -0.45 -2.74
C SER A 81 5.23 -0.69 -3.67
N ALA A 82 4.14 0.08 -3.54
CA ALA A 82 2.94 -0.10 -4.37
C ALA A 82 3.18 0.24 -5.85
N ALA A 83 4.22 1.02 -6.16
CA ALA A 83 4.66 1.23 -7.54
C ALA A 83 5.22 -0.06 -8.16
N LEU A 84 5.91 -0.89 -7.38
CA LEU A 84 6.39 -2.20 -7.82
C LEU A 84 5.23 -3.17 -8.03
N ASP A 85 4.24 -3.13 -7.13
CA ASP A 85 3.00 -3.92 -7.24
C ASP A 85 2.27 -3.59 -8.56
N LEU A 86 2.06 -2.30 -8.86
CA LEU A 86 1.45 -1.87 -10.13
C LEU A 86 2.31 -2.21 -11.36
N GLY A 87 3.64 -2.07 -11.25
CA GLY A 87 4.55 -2.45 -12.34
C GLY A 87 4.46 -3.94 -12.68
N LEU A 88 4.44 -4.81 -11.66
CA LEU A 88 4.26 -6.25 -11.85
C LEU A 88 2.87 -6.59 -12.40
N HIS A 89 1.83 -5.88 -11.97
CA HIS A 89 0.47 -6.01 -12.53
C HIS A 89 0.45 -5.70 -14.03
N VAL A 90 1.08 -4.60 -14.46
CA VAL A 90 1.22 -4.24 -15.87
C VAL A 90 1.97 -5.31 -16.66
N VAL A 91 3.13 -5.77 -16.16
CA VAL A 91 3.91 -6.83 -16.82
C VAL A 91 3.09 -8.11 -16.95
N ARG A 92 2.34 -8.49 -15.90
CA ARG A 92 1.47 -9.67 -15.93
C ARG A 92 0.37 -9.54 -16.97
N ARG A 93 -0.25 -8.36 -17.09
CA ARG A 93 -1.31 -8.09 -18.07
C ARG A 93 -0.80 -8.15 -19.50
N ASP A 94 0.37 -7.59 -19.74
CA ASP A 94 0.91 -7.41 -21.10
C ASP A 94 1.74 -8.63 -21.57
N HIS A 95 2.36 -9.38 -20.65
CA HIS A 95 3.32 -10.47 -20.96
C HIS A 95 3.05 -11.79 -20.23
N GLY A 96 1.95 -11.89 -19.49
CA GLY A 96 1.53 -13.11 -18.79
C GLY A 96 2.23 -13.35 -17.45
N ALA A 97 1.72 -14.37 -16.75
CA ALA A 97 2.11 -14.71 -15.39
C ALA A 97 3.58 -15.17 -15.27
N GLU A 98 4.09 -15.89 -16.28
CA GLU A 98 5.45 -16.42 -16.27
C GLU A 98 6.49 -15.29 -16.27
N THR A 99 6.33 -14.32 -17.18
CA THR A 99 7.19 -13.14 -17.27
C THR A 99 7.14 -12.32 -15.98
N ALA A 100 5.95 -12.06 -15.46
CA ALA A 100 5.80 -11.34 -14.19
C ALA A 100 6.50 -12.06 -13.02
N ASN A 101 6.40 -13.39 -12.96
CA ASN A 101 7.07 -14.20 -11.94
C ASN A 101 8.60 -14.19 -12.10
N ALA A 102 9.11 -14.13 -13.34
CA ALA A 102 10.54 -13.99 -13.58
C ALA A 102 11.06 -12.61 -13.12
N VAL A 103 10.32 -11.54 -13.41
CA VAL A 103 10.66 -10.18 -12.96
C VAL A 103 10.61 -10.08 -11.44
N SER A 104 9.57 -10.59 -10.78
CA SER A 104 9.45 -10.52 -9.32
C SER A 104 10.59 -11.24 -8.59
N ARG A 105 11.00 -12.43 -9.07
CA ARG A 105 12.16 -13.15 -8.55
C ARG A 105 13.44 -12.34 -8.67
N ARG A 106 13.65 -11.66 -9.81
CA ARG A 106 14.84 -10.81 -10.03
C ARG A 106 14.84 -9.58 -9.13
N LEU A 107 13.67 -9.04 -8.81
CA LEU A 107 13.51 -7.93 -7.88
C LEU A 107 13.58 -8.34 -6.41
N VAL A 108 13.63 -9.64 -6.10
CA VAL A 108 13.50 -10.19 -4.73
C VAL A 108 12.24 -9.63 -4.05
N PHE A 109 11.14 -9.60 -4.80
CA PHE A 109 9.87 -9.03 -4.37
C PHE A 109 8.76 -10.06 -4.50
N ALA A 110 7.73 -9.98 -3.64
CA ALA A 110 6.61 -10.89 -3.69
C ALA A 110 5.94 -10.85 -5.07
N ALA A 111 5.67 -12.01 -5.65
CA ALA A 111 5.22 -12.11 -7.04
C ALA A 111 3.81 -11.56 -7.29
N HIS A 112 3.01 -11.42 -6.22
CA HIS A 112 1.67 -10.87 -6.31
C HIS A 112 1.23 -10.31 -4.96
N ARG A 113 0.77 -9.07 -4.98
CA ARG A 113 -0.07 -8.47 -3.95
C ARG A 113 -1.30 -7.92 -4.67
N ASP A 114 -2.48 -8.23 -4.17
CA ASP A 114 -3.72 -7.73 -4.78
C ASP A 114 -3.78 -6.21 -4.65
N GLY A 115 -4.16 -5.51 -5.73
CA GLY A 115 -4.24 -4.05 -5.75
C GLY A 115 -5.18 -3.48 -4.68
N GLY A 116 -6.23 -4.23 -4.32
CA GLY A 116 -7.16 -3.88 -3.25
C GLY A 116 -6.63 -4.07 -1.83
N GLN A 117 -5.39 -4.53 -1.66
CA GLN A 117 -4.76 -4.57 -0.35
C GLN A 117 -4.63 -3.15 0.22
N LYS A 118 -4.90 -2.99 1.51
CA LYS A 118 -4.78 -1.71 2.20
C LYS A 118 -3.34 -1.21 2.27
N GLN A 119 -3.18 0.11 2.17
CA GLN A 119 -1.92 0.77 2.50
C GLN A 119 -1.62 0.58 4.00
N PHE A 120 -0.33 0.56 4.36
CA PHE A 120 0.08 0.65 5.76
C PHE A 120 -0.12 2.10 6.22
N VAL A 121 -1.31 2.37 6.74
CA VAL A 121 -1.65 3.63 7.39
C VAL A 121 -1.37 3.46 8.87
N GLU A 122 -0.54 4.33 9.45
CA GLU A 122 -0.36 4.41 10.90
C GLU A 122 -1.67 4.95 11.48
N ARG A 123 -2.61 4.04 11.73
CA ARG A 123 -3.83 4.37 12.44
C ARG A 123 -3.46 4.47 13.91
N PRO A 124 -3.89 5.51 14.65
CA PRO A 124 -3.76 5.52 16.09
C PRO A 124 -4.36 4.21 16.59
N VAL A 125 -3.50 3.34 17.12
CA VAL A 125 -3.94 2.15 17.82
C VAL A 125 -4.71 2.73 19.01
N PRO A 126 -5.98 2.36 19.23
CA PRO A 126 -6.62 2.70 20.50
C PRO A 126 -5.66 2.29 21.62
N ASP A 127 -5.56 3.04 22.70
CA ASP A 127 -4.88 2.55 23.90
C ASP A 127 -5.68 1.33 24.42
N ILE A 128 -5.45 0.19 23.80
CA ILE A 128 -5.86 -1.11 24.29
C ILE A 128 -4.92 -1.33 25.47
N PRO A 129 -5.43 -1.51 26.70
CA PRO A 129 -4.59 -1.89 27.83
C PRO A 129 -3.72 -3.06 27.39
N ASP A 130 -2.40 -2.91 27.56
CA ASP A 130 -1.37 -3.78 26.99
C ASP A 130 -1.72 -5.26 27.20
N ALA A 131 -2.31 -5.87 26.16
CA ALA A 131 -2.60 -7.29 26.10
C ALA A 131 -1.49 -8.04 25.33
N SER A 132 -0.41 -7.33 24.96
CA SER A 132 0.71 -7.87 24.22
C SER A 132 1.52 -8.84 25.07
N LEU A 133 2.03 -9.90 24.45
CA LEU A 133 3.02 -10.78 25.08
C LEU A 133 4.45 -10.23 24.96
N ALA A 134 4.65 -9.06 24.34
CA ALA A 134 5.98 -8.47 24.14
C ALA A 134 6.80 -8.35 25.45
N PRO A 135 6.25 -7.90 26.59
CA PRO A 135 7.00 -7.87 27.85
C PRO A 135 7.39 -9.26 28.39
N VAL A 136 6.58 -10.28 28.10
CA VAL A 136 6.82 -11.67 28.51
C VAL A 136 7.90 -12.30 27.63
N LEU A 137 7.89 -12.02 26.33
CA LEU A 137 8.91 -12.46 25.38
C LEU A 137 10.27 -11.83 25.68
N ALA A 138 10.32 -10.53 25.96
CA ALA A 138 11.56 -9.85 26.36
C ALA A 138 12.14 -10.47 27.65
N TRP A 139 11.29 -10.73 28.64
CA TRP A 139 11.68 -11.39 29.89
C TRP A 139 12.23 -12.81 29.67
N ALA A 140 11.64 -13.58 28.75
CA ALA A 140 12.08 -14.92 28.40
C ALA A 140 13.43 -14.92 27.66
N GLN A 141 13.64 -13.95 26.75
CA GLN A 141 14.88 -13.80 26.00
C GLN A 141 16.09 -13.52 26.89
N GLU A 142 15.89 -12.77 27.98
CA GLU A 142 16.93 -12.55 29.00
C GLU A 142 17.26 -13.80 29.85
N ARG A 143 16.49 -14.89 29.69
CA ARG A 143 16.47 -16.04 30.60
C ARG A 143 16.58 -17.38 29.87
N LEU A 144 17.13 -17.38 28.66
CA LEU A 144 17.31 -18.59 27.85
C LEU A 144 18.35 -19.56 28.43
N ASP A 145 19.11 -19.14 29.44
CA ASP A 145 20.06 -19.93 30.21
C ASP A 145 19.40 -20.89 31.20
N ARG A 146 18.08 -20.78 31.40
CA ARG A 146 17.29 -21.59 32.35
C ARG A 146 16.04 -22.19 31.68
N PRO A 147 15.53 -23.32 32.18
CA PRO A 147 14.28 -23.88 31.70
C PRO A 147 13.13 -22.89 31.92
N LEU A 148 12.39 -22.58 30.86
CA LEU A 148 11.18 -21.76 30.90
C LEU A 148 9.97 -22.63 30.60
N THR A 149 9.03 -22.70 31.54
CA THR A 149 7.79 -23.47 31.39
C THR A 149 6.64 -22.56 30.96
N VAL A 150 5.57 -23.18 30.42
CA VAL A 150 4.33 -22.47 30.09
C VAL A 150 3.71 -21.82 31.35
N ALA A 151 3.90 -22.43 32.53
CA ALA A 151 3.46 -21.84 33.79
C ALA A 151 4.22 -20.54 34.10
N ASP A 152 5.54 -20.53 33.94
CA ASP A 152 6.38 -19.33 34.18
C ASP A 152 5.98 -18.15 33.28
N LEU A 153 5.70 -18.45 32.01
CA LEU A 153 5.24 -17.45 31.04
C LEU A 153 3.84 -16.94 31.35
N ALA A 154 2.95 -17.81 31.82
CA ALA A 154 1.58 -17.47 32.18
C ALA A 154 1.53 -16.58 33.43
N ASP A 155 2.32 -16.92 34.45
CA ASP A 155 2.49 -16.12 35.67
C ASP A 155 3.06 -14.74 35.35
N ARG A 156 4.08 -14.67 34.48
CA ARG A 156 4.66 -13.39 34.04
C ARG A 156 3.67 -12.51 33.28
N ALA A 157 2.75 -13.12 32.56
CA ALA A 157 1.67 -12.47 31.82
C ALA A 157 0.42 -12.18 32.70
N ALA A 158 0.42 -12.58 33.97
CA ALA A 158 -0.72 -12.49 34.89
C ALA A 158 -2.01 -13.14 34.34
N VAL A 159 -1.86 -14.26 33.64
CA VAL A 159 -2.98 -15.03 33.06
C VAL A 159 -2.84 -16.51 33.40
N SER A 160 -3.90 -17.30 33.20
CA SER A 160 -3.79 -18.76 33.31
C SER A 160 -3.08 -19.37 32.10
N PRO A 161 -2.44 -20.54 32.22
CA PRO A 161 -1.86 -21.26 31.09
C PRO A 161 -2.86 -21.51 29.94
N ALA A 162 -4.13 -21.76 30.27
CA ALA A 162 -5.20 -21.94 29.29
C ALA A 162 -5.56 -20.65 28.54
N THR A 163 -5.44 -19.50 29.19
CA THR A 163 -5.61 -18.19 28.55
C THR A 163 -4.38 -17.81 27.73
N LEU A 164 -3.18 -18.13 28.20
CA LEU A 164 -1.94 -17.93 27.44
C LEU A 164 -1.93 -18.74 26.13
N HIS A 165 -2.35 -20.01 26.14
CA HIS A 165 -2.45 -20.84 24.93
C HIS A 165 -3.41 -20.30 23.85
N ARG A 166 -4.36 -19.45 24.21
CA ARG A 166 -5.38 -18.91 23.30
C ARG A 166 -5.02 -17.53 22.75
N ARG A 167 -3.91 -16.94 23.21
CA ARG A 167 -3.36 -15.68 22.72
C ARG A 167 -2.24 -15.95 21.73
#